data_AF-A0AAW8AQE9-F1
#
_entry.id   AF-A0AAW8AQE9-F1
#
_cell.length_a   1.000
_cell.length_b   1.000
_cell.length_c   1.000
_cell.angle_alpha   90.00
_cell.angle_beta   90.00
_cell.angle_gamma   90.00
#
_symmetry.space_group_name_H-M   'P 1'
#
loop_
_entity.id
_entity.type
_entity.pdbx_description
1 polymer ?
#
loop_
_entity_poly.entity_id
_entity_poly.type
_entity_poly.pdbx_seq_one_letter_code
_entity_poly.pdbx_strand_id
1 'polypeptide(L)'
;VFGSGNYLGIDISTARTGRQLQISTVDPYFTVDGVSRSLDVFYRTTRPINTLGEEYQYVTKGGAVRFGVPFSERDTVFFGIGYEQT
;
A
#
# COMPACT_ATOMS: atom_id res chain seq x y z
N VAL A 1 13.95 1.56 -9.34
CA VAL A 1 14.07 3.02 -9.11
C VAL A 1 15.37 3.63 -9.62
N PHE A 2 16.45 2.87 -9.77
CA PHE A 2 17.75 3.37 -10.23
C PHE A 2 18.17 2.68 -11.53
N GLY A 3 17.42 2.89 -12.62
CA GLY A 3 17.63 2.17 -13.89
C GLY A 3 17.13 0.72 -13.90
N SER A 4 16.56 0.25 -12.79
CA SER A 4 16.07 -1.14 -12.63
C SER A 4 14.65 -1.40 -13.17
N GLY A 5 14.00 -0.43 -13.80
CA GLY A 5 12.60 -0.54 -14.25
C GLY A 5 11.52 -0.50 -13.15
N ASN A 6 11.90 -0.73 -11.88
CA ASN A 6 10.96 -0.72 -10.75
C ASN A 6 10.53 0.69 -10.32
N TYR A 7 9.27 0.85 -9.96
CA TYR A 7 8.72 2.04 -9.33
C TYR A 7 8.79 1.93 -7.81
N LEU A 8 9.17 3.00 -7.12
CA LEU A 8 9.11 3.12 -5.66
C LEU A 8 8.36 4.41 -5.34
N GLY A 9 7.25 4.28 -4.62
CA GLY A 9 6.43 5.38 -4.13
C GLY A 9 6.50 5.46 -2.61
N ILE A 10 6.56 6.68 -2.10
CA ILE A 10 6.36 6.96 -0.67
C ILE A 10 5.24 8.00 -0.61
N ASP A 11 4.14 7.65 0.06
CA ASP A 11 3.01 8.53 0.29
C ASP A 11 2.95 8.92 1.78
N ILE A 12 2.82 10.22 2.03
CA ILE A 12 2.70 10.77 3.38
C ILE A 12 1.50 11.69 3.41
N SER A 13 0.47 11.27 4.14
CA SER A 13 -0.79 11.99 4.28
C SER A 13 -0.98 12.38 5.75
N THR A 14 -0.99 13.68 6.05
CA THR A 14 -1.12 14.20 7.43
C THR A 14 -2.38 15.04 7.56
N ALA A 15 -3.21 14.72 8.55
CA ALA A 15 -4.43 15.45 8.88
C ALA A 15 -4.56 15.63 10.41
N ARG A 16 -5.50 16.50 10.82
CA ARG A 16 -5.79 16.73 12.25
C ARG A 16 -6.31 15.48 12.95
N THR A 17 -7.11 14.68 12.25
CA THR A 17 -7.76 13.45 12.71
C THR A 17 -6.93 12.18 12.47
N GLY A 18 -5.77 12.28 11.81
CA GLY A 18 -4.97 11.09 11.53
C GLY A 18 -3.79 11.34 10.61
N ARG A 19 -2.91 10.34 10.54
CA ARG A 19 -1.71 10.35 9.72
C ARG A 19 -1.59 9.01 9.00
N GLN A 20 -1.07 9.01 7.79
CA GLN A 20 -0.79 7.81 7.02
C GLN A 20 0.60 7.95 6.38
N LEU A 21 1.39 6.90 6.49
CA LEU A 21 2.62 6.68 5.77
C LEU A 21 2.43 5.37 4.98
N GLN A 22 2.67 5.41 3.68
CA GLN A 22 2.66 4.22 2.84
C GLN A 22 3.92 4.21 1.97
N ILE A 23 4.52 3.04 1.87
CA ILE A 23 5.64 2.78 0.97
C ILE A 23 5.19 1.67 0.04
N SER A 24 5.29 1.91 -1.26
CA SER A 24 4.92 0.95 -2.30
C SER A 24 6.08 0.76 -3.27
N THR A 25 6.37 -0.47 -3.63
CA THR A 25 7.31 -0.79 -4.71
C THR A 25 6.58 -1.65 -5.74
N VAL A 26 6.68 -1.26 -7.01
CA VAL A 26 6.01 -1.94 -8.13
C VAL A 26 7.07 -2.36 -9.14
N ASP A 27 7.09 -3.65 -9.42
CA ASP A 27 7.91 -4.29 -10.43
C ASP A 27 6.97 -4.70 -11.58
N PRO A 28 6.93 -3.95 -12.70
CA PRO A 28 5.98 -4.20 -13.79
C PRO A 28 6.32 -5.44 -14.61
N TYR A 29 7.56 -5.93 -14.55
CA TYR A 29 8.05 -7.08 -15.32
C TYR A 29 8.69 -8.11 -14.38
N PHE A 30 7.94 -8.50 -13.34
CA PHE A 30 8.40 -9.53 -12.42
C PHE A 30 8.62 -10.87 -13.14
N THR A 31 7.82 -11.12 -14.18
CA THR A 31 8.07 -12.18 -15.17
C THR A 31 8.21 -11.60 -16.57
N VAL A 32 8.81 -12.37 -17.49
CA VAL A 32 9.01 -11.99 -18.90
C VAL A 32 7.67 -11.75 -19.61
N ASP A 33 6.61 -12.43 -19.17
CA ASP A 33 5.25 -12.33 -19.74
C ASP A 33 4.49 -11.07 -19.31
N GLY A 34 5.12 -10.15 -18.56
CA GLY A 34 4.50 -8.89 -18.14
C GLY A 34 3.65 -8.99 -16.87
N VAL A 35 3.85 -10.03 -16.06
CA VAL A 35 3.24 -10.10 -14.72
C VAL A 35 3.88 -9.04 -13.84
N SER A 36 3.06 -8.19 -13.26
CA SER A 36 3.48 -7.16 -12.32
C SER A 36 3.43 -7.68 -10.89
N ARG A 37 4.33 -7.18 -10.03
CA ARG A 37 4.34 -7.43 -8.58
C ARG A 37 4.44 -6.12 -7.82
N SER A 38 3.52 -5.89 -6.90
CA SER A 38 3.53 -4.77 -5.96
C SER A 38 3.74 -5.26 -4.54
N LEU A 39 4.62 -4.57 -3.80
CA LEU A 39 4.76 -4.73 -2.35
C LEU A 39 4.38 -3.41 -1.71
N ASP A 40 3.42 -3.46 -0.80
CA ASP A 40 2.91 -2.30 -0.08
C ASP A 40 3.14 -2.50 1.42
N VAL A 41 3.63 -1.47 2.09
CA VAL A 41 3.71 -1.40 3.55
C VAL A 41 3.08 -0.08 3.98
N PHE A 42 2.19 -0.14 4.97
CA PHE A 42 1.48 1.04 5.43
C PHE A 42 1.44 1.13 6.95
N TYR A 43 1.43 2.36 7.42
CA TYR A 43 1.27 2.74 8.82
C TYR A 43 0.28 3.89 8.90
N ARG A 44 -0.85 3.66 9.55
CA ARG A 44 -1.95 4.61 9.70
C ARG A 44 -2.20 4.84 11.18
N THR A 45 -2.30 6.10 11.57
CA THR A 45 -2.72 6.51 12.89
C THR A 45 -4.02 7.29 12.77
N THR A 46 -5.06 6.87 13.49
CA THR A 46 -6.34 7.57 13.52
C THR A 46 -6.61 8.06 14.93
N ARG A 47 -6.89 9.37 15.05
CA ARG A 47 -7.27 10.04 16.30
C ARG A 47 -8.67 10.62 16.10
N PRO A 48 -9.73 9.92 16.54
CA PRO A 48 -11.07 10.45 16.47
C PRO A 48 -11.14 11.74 17.31
N ILE A 49 -11.77 12.79 16.78
CA ILE A 49 -12.05 13.98 17.59
C ILE A 49 -13.18 13.62 18.54
N ASN A 50 -12.84 13.37 19.81
CA ASN A 50 -13.82 13.17 20.86
C ASN A 50 -14.01 14.48 21.62
N THR A 51 -15.26 14.98 21.68
CA THR A 51 -15.65 16.15 22.47
C THR A 51 -15.76 15.85 23.97
N LEU A 52 -15.65 14.58 24.38
CA LEU A 52 -15.81 14.11 25.76
C LEU A 52 -14.48 13.92 26.54
N GLY A 53 -13.32 14.24 25.93
CA GLY A 53 -12.02 14.24 26.62
C GLY A 53 -11.27 12.89 26.64
N GLU A 54 -11.84 11.83 26.10
CA GLU A 54 -11.12 10.56 25.92
C GLU A 54 -10.42 10.53 24.55
N GLU A 55 -9.10 10.70 24.56
CA GLU A 55 -8.26 10.66 23.36
C GLU A 55 -7.80 9.23 23.10
N TYR A 56 -8.46 8.54 22.16
CA TYR A 56 -8.03 7.22 21.70
C TYR A 56 -7.24 7.33 20.40
N GLN A 57 -6.16 6.56 20.30
CA GLN A 57 -5.34 6.46 19.10
C GLN A 57 -5.36 5.02 18.58
N TYR A 58 -5.88 4.84 17.37
CA TYR A 58 -5.77 3.56 16.66
C TYR A 58 -4.53 3.59 15.77
N VAL A 59 -3.70 2.55 15.85
CA VAL A 59 -2.47 2.43 15.06
C VAL A 59 -2.58 1.18 14.21
N THR A 60 -2.98 1.38 12.96
CA THR A 60 -3.08 0.29 12.00
C THR A 60 -1.80 0.21 11.19
N LYS A 61 -1.10 -0.93 11.27
CA LYS A 61 0.06 -1.23 10.45
C LYS A 61 -0.18 -2.52 9.68
N GLY A 62 0.35 -2.58 8.48
CA GLY A 62 0.15 -3.74 7.64
C GLY A 62 1.06 -3.74 6.43
N GLY A 63 0.98 -4.83 5.70
CA GLY A 63 1.66 -4.99 4.44
C GLY A 63 0.88 -5.90 3.53
N ALA A 64 1.04 -5.68 2.23
CA ALA A 64 0.39 -6.48 1.21
C ALA A 64 1.34 -6.77 0.06
N VAL A 65 1.14 -7.92 -0.55
CA VAL A 65 1.77 -8.31 -1.80
C VAL A 65 0.66 -8.52 -2.81
N ARG A 66 0.79 -7.89 -3.98
CA ARG A 66 -0.18 -8.01 -5.07
C ARG A 66 0.55 -8.39 -6.35
N PHE A 67 -0.05 -9.24 -7.15
CA PHE A 67 0.38 -9.58 -8.48
C PHE A 67 -0.73 -9.21 -9.47
N GLY A 68 -0.33 -8.62 -10.60
CA GLY A 68 -1.22 -8.35 -11.72
C GLY A 68 -0.80 -9.20 -12.90
N VAL A 69 -1.65 -10.16 -13.30
CA VAL A 69 -1.41 -11.02 -14.47
C VAL A 69 -2.23 -10.51 -15.65
N PRO A 70 -1.58 -10.09 -16.75
CA PRO A 70 -2.29 -9.78 -17.97
C PRO A 70 -2.77 -11.07 -18.62
N PHE A 71 -4.09 -11.23 -18.75
CA PHE A 71 -4.70 -12.36 -19.46
C PHE A 71 -4.92 -12.02 -20.94
N SER A 72 -5.06 -10.74 -21.25
CA SER A 72 -5.11 -10.18 -22.59
C SER A 72 -4.40 -8.83 -22.62
N GLU A 73 -4.25 -8.22 -23.80
CA GLU A 73 -3.68 -6.87 -23.93
C GLU A 73 -4.50 -5.77 -23.22
N ARG A 74 -5.76 -6.06 -22.86
CA ARG A 74 -6.67 -5.12 -22.20
C ARG A 74 -7.12 -5.60 -20.82
N ASP A 75 -6.99 -6.89 -20.51
CA ASP A 75 -7.49 -7.48 -19.29
C ASP A 75 -6.34 -7.90 -18.38
N THR A 76 -6.30 -7.33 -17.18
CA THR A 76 -5.35 -7.70 -16.13
C THR A 76 -6.12 -8.15 -14.90
N VAL A 77 -5.82 -9.35 -14.42
CA VAL A 77 -6.37 -9.89 -13.18
C VAL A 77 -5.40 -9.61 -12.04
N PHE A 78 -5.89 -9.02 -10.96
CA PHE A 78 -5.09 -8.75 -9.78
C PHE A 78 -5.44 -9.74 -8.66
N PHE A 79 -4.42 -10.35 -8.09
CA PHE A 79 -4.55 -11.18 -6.89
C PHE A 79 -3.48 -10.78 -5.89
N GLY A 80 -3.78 -10.91 -4.60
CA GLY A 80 -2.86 -10.47 -3.58
C GLY A 80 -3.26 -10.96 -2.20
N ILE A 81 -2.30 -10.88 -1.30
CA ILE A 81 -2.47 -11.19 0.11
C ILE A 81 -2.01 -9.99 0.93
N GLY A 82 -2.76 -9.68 1.98
CA GLY A 82 -2.44 -8.60 2.90
C GLY A 82 -2.58 -9.07 4.33
N TYR A 83 -1.75 -8.51 5.20
CA TYR A 83 -1.87 -8.63 6.64
C TYR A 83 -2.03 -7.23 7.25
N GLU A 84 -2.97 -7.10 8.16
CA GLU A 84 -3.26 -5.86 8.87
C GLU A 84 -3.36 -6.13 10.38
N GLN A 85 -2.80 -5.21 11.18
CA GLN A 85 -2.90 -5.20 12.62
C GLN A 85 -3.26 -3.79 13.08
N THR A 86 -4.32 -3.66 13.88
CA THR A 86 -4.80 -2.40 14.49
C THR A 86 -4.48 -2.32 15.97
#